data_AF-A0A316G7Z1-F1
#
_entry.id   AF-A0A316G7Z1-F1
#
_cell.length_a   1.000
_cell.length_b   1.000
_cell.length_c   1.000
_cell.angle_alpha   90.00
_cell.angle_beta   90.00
_cell.angle_gamma   90.00
#
_symmetry.space_group_name_H-M   'P 1'
#
loop_
_entity.id
_entity.type
_entity.pdbx_description
1 polymer ?
#
loop_
_entity_poly.entity_id
_entity_poly.type
_entity_poly.pdbx_seq_one_letter_code
_entity_poly.pdbx_strand_id
1 'polypeptide(L)'
;MEGLLQGLGVTALVILAIIGALAGAIAGRVAGKNTAGYILLGIVGALLLPFILAALGVTAIAAGGILVLALVALAGAVIVLIIGRAIMK
;
A
#
# COMPACT_ATOMS: atom_id res chain seq x y z
N MET A 1 -14.82 21.13 -13.84
CA MET A 1 -13.97 20.76 -12.68
C MET A 1 -14.16 19.29 -12.30
N GLU A 2 -15.38 18.75 -12.40
CA GLU A 2 -15.66 17.33 -12.09
C GLU A 2 -14.87 16.34 -12.95
N GLY A 3 -14.82 16.50 -14.28
CA GLY A 3 -14.07 15.60 -15.15
C GLY A 3 -12.56 15.55 -14.87
N LEU A 4 -11.96 16.67 -14.46
CA LEU A 4 -10.53 16.72 -14.09
C LEU A 4 -10.26 15.95 -12.80
N LEU A 5 -11.06 16.19 -11.75
CA LEU A 5 -10.92 15.50 -10.47
C LEU A 5 -11.21 14.00 -10.59
N GLN A 6 -12.21 13.64 -11.40
CA GLN A 6 -12.53 12.24 -11.67
C GLN A 6 -11.39 11.56 -12.45
N GLY A 7 -10.84 12.22 -13.46
CA GLY A 7 -9.68 11.72 -14.22
C GLY A 7 -8.47 11.49 -13.31
N LEU A 8 -8.10 12.49 -12.49
CA LEU A 8 -7.00 12.37 -11.53
C LEU A 8 -7.22 11.25 -10.51
N GLY A 9 -8.44 11.13 -9.97
CA GLY A 9 -8.78 10.08 -9.02
C GLY A 9 -8.63 8.69 -9.62
N VAL A 10 -9.16 8.47 -10.83
CA VAL A 10 -9.04 7.19 -11.53
C VAL A 10 -7.58 6.89 -11.87
N THR A 11 -6.83 7.86 -12.40
CA THR A 11 -5.41 7.68 -12.72
C THR A 11 -4.60 7.34 -11.47
N ALA A 12 -4.84 8.02 -10.34
CA ALA A 12 -4.16 7.71 -9.08
C ALA A 12 -4.46 6.29 -8.58
N LEU A 13 -5.73 5.85 -8.63
CA LEU A 13 -6.12 4.49 -8.24
C LEU A 13 -5.47 3.42 -9.13
N VAL A 14 -5.41 3.64 -10.44
CA VAL A 14 -4.76 2.72 -11.38
C VAL A 14 -3.26 2.62 -11.09
N ILE A 15 -2.59 3.76 -10.92
CA ILE A 15 -1.16 3.78 -10.57
C ILE A 15 -0.91 3.05 -9.25
N LEU A 16 -1.74 3.31 -8.23
CA LEU A 16 -1.61 2.67 -6.92
C LEU A 16 -1.80 1.15 -7.00
N ALA A 17 -2.76 0.69 -7.79
CA ALA A 17 -2.98 -0.73 -8.05
C ALA A 17 -1.77 -1.37 -8.77
N ILE A 18 -1.19 -0.68 -9.77
CA ILE A 18 0.01 -1.17 -10.47
C ILE A 18 1.20 -1.26 -9.51
N ILE A 19 1.45 -0.22 -8.70
CA ILE A 19 2.54 -0.21 -7.71
C ILE A 19 2.35 -1.36 -6.70
N GLY A 20 1.13 -1.54 -6.19
CA GLY A 20 0.80 -2.65 -5.30
C GLY A 20 1.04 -4.02 -5.94
N ALA A 21 0.62 -4.19 -7.19
CA ALA A 21 0.85 -5.43 -7.94
C ALA A 21 2.34 -5.71 -8.15
N LEU A 22 3.13 -4.69 -8.52
CA LEU A 22 4.58 -4.82 -8.69
C LEU A 22 5.28 -5.17 -7.38
N ALA A 23 4.96 -4.47 -6.29
CA ALA A 23 5.50 -4.76 -4.97
C ALA A 23 5.16 -6.18 -4.52
N GLY A 24 3.91 -6.60 -4.71
CA GLY A 24 3.46 -7.97 -4.43
C GLY A 24 4.16 -9.02 -5.31
N ALA A 25 4.38 -8.73 -6.59
CA ALA A 25 5.10 -9.63 -7.49
C ALA A 25 6.58 -9.79 -7.10
N ILE A 26 7.21 -8.73 -6.61
CA ILE A 26 8.58 -8.77 -6.07
C ILE A 26 8.59 -9.59 -4.79
N ALA A 27 7.69 -9.31 -3.85
CA ALA A 27 7.57 -10.05 -2.60
C ALA A 27 7.34 -11.55 -2.82
N GLY A 28 6.45 -11.93 -3.75
CA GLY A 28 6.20 -13.33 -4.09
C GLY A 28 7.42 -14.04 -4.68
N ARG A 29 8.18 -13.37 -5.54
CA ARG A 29 9.44 -13.90 -6.08
C ARG A 29 10.52 -14.07 -5.01
N VAL A 30 10.65 -13.11 -4.10
CA VAL A 30 11.61 -13.16 -2.98
C VAL A 30 11.23 -14.25 -1.98
N ALA A 31 9.94 -14.40 -1.68
CA ALA A 31 9.45 -15.40 -0.73
C ALA A 31 9.46 -16.83 -1.29
N GLY A 32 9.65 -17.02 -2.60
CA GLY A 32 9.65 -18.33 -3.26
C GLY A 32 8.31 -19.08 -3.19
N LYS A 33 7.21 -18.37 -2.91
CA LYS A 33 5.87 -18.93 -2.70
C LYS A 33 4.80 -18.13 -3.44
N ASN A 34 3.66 -18.78 -3.71
CA ASN A 34 2.42 -18.29 -4.33
C ASN A 34 2.42 -16.79 -4.73
N THR A 35 3.09 -16.47 -5.84
CA THR A 35 3.28 -15.09 -6.31
C THR A 35 1.95 -14.37 -6.52
N ALA A 36 0.90 -15.09 -6.93
CA ALA A 36 -0.43 -14.51 -7.12
C ALA A 36 -1.03 -13.98 -5.80
N GLY A 37 -0.86 -14.71 -4.69
CA GLY A 37 -1.32 -14.28 -3.37
C GLY A 37 -0.61 -13.01 -2.89
N TYR A 38 0.70 -12.90 -3.13
CA TYR A 38 1.44 -11.69 -2.80
C TYR A 38 1.08 -10.50 -3.70
N ILE A 39 0.80 -10.72 -4.99
CA ILE A 39 0.29 -9.67 -5.89
C ILE A 39 -1.03 -9.10 -5.36
N LEU A 40 -1.99 -9.97 -5.02
CA LEU A 40 -3.28 -9.54 -4.47
C LEU A 40 -3.11 -8.79 -3.15
N LEU A 41 -2.27 -9.29 -2.25
CA LEU A 41 -1.97 -8.63 -0.99
C LEU A 41 -1.34 -7.24 -1.22
N GLY A 42 -0.43 -7.13 -2.20
CA GLY A 42 0.21 -5.88 -2.56
C GLY A 42 -0.78 -4.84 -3.09
N ILE A 43 -1.71 -5.24 -3.95
CA ILE A 43 -2.78 -4.37 -4.46
C ILE A 43 -3.67 -3.90 -3.29
N VAL A 44 -4.18 -4.84 -2.49
CA VAL A 44 -5.08 -4.53 -1.36
C VAL A 44 -4.37 -3.63 -0.34
N GLY A 45 -3.12 -3.95 0.00
CA GLY A 45 -2.30 -3.16 0.91
C GLY A 45 -2.06 -1.75 0.39
N ALA A 46 -1.71 -1.60 -0.89
CA ALA A 46 -1.50 -0.30 -1.52
C ALA A 46 -2.78 0.55 -1.52
N LEU A 47 -3.93 -0.03 -1.85
CA LEU A 47 -5.21 0.67 -1.86
C LEU A 47 -5.70 1.06 -0.46
N LEU A 48 -5.42 0.24 0.56
CA LEU A 48 -5.82 0.52 1.94
C LEU A 48 -4.87 1.48 2.66
N LEU A 49 -3.61 1.55 2.25
CA LEU A 49 -2.58 2.35 2.91
C LEU A 49 -3.00 3.83 3.10
N PRO A 50 -3.53 4.56 2.10
CA PRO A 50 -3.97 5.95 2.29
C PRO A 50 -5.00 6.11 3.41
N PHE A 51 -5.95 5.18 3.52
CA PHE A 51 -6.99 5.21 4.56
C PHE A 51 -6.42 4.89 5.93
N ILE A 52 -5.48 3.95 6.01
CA ILE A 52 -4.75 3.62 7.25
C ILE A 52 -3.95 4.84 7.70
N LEU A 53 -3.21 5.49 6.81
CA LEU A 53 -2.43 6.68 7.12
C LEU A 53 -3.30 7.86 7.54
N ALA A 54 -4.46 8.04 6.90
CA ALA A 54 -5.46 9.01 7.31
C ALA A 54 -6.02 8.73 8.70
N ALA A 55 -6.38 7.46 8.99
CA ALA A 55 -6.88 7.04 10.30
C ALA A 55 -5.84 7.22 11.42
N LEU A 56 -4.55 7.04 11.09
CA LEU A 56 -3.44 7.29 12.00
C LEU A 56 -3.10 8.79 12.17
N GLY A 57 -3.81 9.70 11.48
CA GLY A 57 -3.55 11.15 11.54
C GLY A 57 -2.22 11.58 10.92
N VAL A 58 -1.61 10.73 10.10
CA VAL A 58 -0.25 10.90 9.57
C VAL A 58 -0.21 11.87 8.37
N THR A 59 -1.36 12.19 7.79
CA THR A 59 -1.49 12.95 6.53
C THR A 59 -0.87 14.34 6.56
N ALA A 60 -0.73 14.96 7.74
CA ALA A 60 -0.04 16.25 7.92
C ALA A 60 1.38 16.14 8.50
N ILE A 61 1.70 15.06 9.22
CA ILE A 61 2.96 14.91 9.98
C ILE A 61 4.10 14.38 9.09
N ALA A 62 3.76 13.60 8.06
CA ALA A 62 4.73 13.00 7.14
C ALA A 62 5.54 14.01 6.29
N ALA A 63 5.08 15.26 6.19
CA ALA A 63 5.82 16.33 5.52
C ALA A 63 7.04 16.84 6.32
N GLY A 64 7.14 16.50 7.61
CA GLY A 64 8.08 17.16 8.55
C GLY A 64 9.47 16.54 8.70
N GLY A 65 9.71 15.26 8.36
CA GLY A 65 11.04 14.65 8.51
C GLY A 65 11.17 13.15 8.23
N ILE A 66 12.37 12.72 7.84
CA ILE A 66 12.72 11.33 7.44
C ILE A 66 12.36 10.29 8.52
N LEU A 67 12.52 10.64 9.80
CA LEU A 67 12.21 9.73 10.91
C LEU A 67 10.71 9.38 10.98
N VAL A 68 9.83 10.35 10.75
CA VAL A 68 8.37 10.11 10.73
C VAL A 68 8.02 9.19 9.58
N LEU A 69 8.58 9.43 8.39
CA LEU A 69 8.37 8.57 7.22
C LEU A 69 8.82 7.13 7.48
N ALA A 70 9.96 6.93 8.14
CA ALA A 70 10.45 5.59 8.49
C ALA A 70 9.50 4.86 9.45
N LEU A 71 9.03 5.53 10.52
CA LEU A 71 8.08 4.95 11.47
C LEU A 71 6.75 4.58 10.81
N VAL A 72 6.26 5.44 9.93
CA VAL A 72 5.02 5.23 9.18
C VAL A 72 5.15 4.05 8.22
N ALA A 73 6.27 3.98 7.49
CA ALA A 73 6.57 2.86 6.61
C ALA A 73 6.66 1.54 7.38
N LEU A 74 7.29 1.55 8.57
CA LEU A 74 7.35 0.39 9.46
C LEU A 74 5.96 -0.05 9.92
N ALA A 75 5.12 0.88 10.38
CA ALA A 75 3.75 0.58 10.79
C ALA A 75 2.92 -0.01 9.63
N GLY A 76 3.00 0.59 8.44
CA GLY A 76 2.35 0.08 7.23
C GLY A 76 2.83 -1.33 6.87
N ALA A 77 4.14 -1.58 6.93
CA ALA A 77 4.71 -2.90 6.67
C ALA A 77 4.21 -3.96 7.66
N VAL A 78 4.15 -3.63 8.96
CA VAL A 78 3.62 -4.54 10.00
C VAL A 78 2.16 -4.88 9.72
N ILE A 79 1.33 -3.89 9.38
CA ILE A 79 -0.09 -4.11 9.07
C ILE A 79 -0.24 -5.05 7.88
N VAL A 80 0.49 -4.80 6.78
CA VAL A 80 0.45 -5.65 5.58
C VAL A 80 0.92 -7.07 5.89
N LEU A 81 1.96 -7.25 6.71
CA LEU A 81 2.43 -8.57 7.15
C LEU A 81 1.39 -9.32 7.99
N ILE A 82 0.72 -8.65 8.92
CA ILE A 82 -0.34 -9.24 9.74
C ILE A 82 -1.50 -9.71 8.83
N ILE A 83 -1.94 -8.85 7.92
CA ILE A 83 -3.00 -9.17 6.95
C ILE A 83 -2.58 -10.36 6.08
N GLY A 84 -1.37 -10.31 5.52
CA GLY A 84 -0.82 -11.38 4.70
C GLY A 84 -0.77 -12.72 5.43
N ARG A 85 -0.34 -12.72 6.69
CA ARG A 85 -0.31 -13.93 7.53
C ARG A 85 -1.70 -14.44 7.91
N ALA A 86 -2.67 -13.56 8.08
CA ALA A 86 -4.05 -13.95 8.39
C ALA A 86 -4.74 -14.61 7.19
N ILE A 87 -4.45 -14.15 5.98
CA ILE A 87 -5.06 -14.64 4.74
C ILE A 87 -4.32 -15.88 4.18
N MET A 88 -2.98 -15.89 4.20
CA MET A 88 -2.15 -16.93 3.57
C MET A 88 -1.69 -18.02 4.56
N LYS A 89 -2.52 -18.38 5.54
CA LYS A 89 -2.22 -19.48 6.48
C LYS A 89 -1.93 -20.80 5.75
#